data_AF-A0A8T1PWX1-F1
#
_entry.id   AF-A0A8T1PWX1-F1
#
_cell.length_a   1.000
_cell.length_b   1.000
_cell.length_c   1.000
_cell.angle_alpha   90.00
_cell.angle_beta   90.00
_cell.angle_gamma   90.00
#
_symmetry.space_group_name_H-M   'P 1'
#
loop_
_entity.id
_entity.type
_entity.pdbx_description
1 polymer ?
#
loop_
_entity_poly.entity_id
_entity_poly.type
_entity_poly.pdbx_seq_one_letter_code
_entity_poly.pdbx_strand_id
1 'polypeptide(L)'
;MQVPLRLYSLDELRLNGIEASSLLSPVDATLGSIERNLQLAAALGGPAAWNVLGFSPQQVLYFFLGLLFLWTLDSVSFDGGVGSLVLDTIGHKFSQKYHNRVVQHEAGHFLIAYLMGILPKGYTLTSLEALKKEGSLNVQAGTAFVDFEFVEEVSLFSLI
;
A
#
# COMPACT_ATOMS: atom_id res chain seq x y z
N MET A 1 -10.46 -11.55 30.96
CA MET A 1 -11.08 -12.57 30.09
C MET A 1 -9.98 -13.11 29.20
N GLN A 2 -9.53 -14.35 29.44
CA GLN A 2 -8.52 -15.01 28.61
C GLN A 2 -9.28 -15.71 27.49
N VAL A 3 -9.27 -15.13 26.30
CA VAL A 3 -9.86 -15.76 25.12
C VAL A 3 -8.93 -16.92 24.74
N PRO A 4 -9.37 -18.18 24.79
CA PRO A 4 -8.53 -19.30 24.40
C PRO A 4 -8.20 -19.18 22.91
N LEU A 5 -6.91 -19.10 22.59
CA LEU A 5 -6.42 -19.06 21.22
C LEU A 5 -6.61 -20.46 20.61
N ARG A 6 -7.60 -20.63 19.75
CA ARG A 6 -7.77 -21.84 18.95
C ARG A 6 -7.03 -21.63 17.64
N LEU A 7 -5.97 -22.40 17.43
CA LEU A 7 -5.19 -22.38 16.19
C LEU A 7 -6.01 -23.04 15.09
N TYR A 8 -6.42 -22.28 14.08
CA TYR A 8 -7.12 -22.80 12.92
C TYR A 8 -6.15 -23.08 11.78
N SER A 9 -6.33 -24.21 11.08
CA SER A 9 -5.69 -24.39 9.77
C SER A 9 -6.45 -23.60 8.69
N LEU A 10 -5.80 -23.30 7.57
CA LEU A 10 -6.46 -22.64 6.43
C LEU A 10 -7.68 -23.45 5.92
N ASP A 11 -7.58 -24.77 5.95
CA ASP A 11 -8.67 -25.67 5.56
C ASP A 11 -9.85 -25.59 6.55
N GLU A 12 -9.57 -25.48 7.86
CA GLU A 12 -10.62 -25.28 8.86
C GLU A 12 -11.29 -23.91 8.73
N LEU A 13 -10.54 -22.84 8.44
CA LEU A 13 -11.13 -21.53 8.16
C LEU A 13 -12.08 -21.60 6.97
N ARG A 14 -11.65 -22.27 5.90
CA ARG A 14 -12.48 -22.48 4.71
C ARG A 14 -13.73 -23.30 5.00
N LEU A 15 -13.61 -24.37 5.79
CA LEU A 15 -14.74 -25.19 6.23
C LEU A 15 -15.74 -24.40 7.09
N ASN A 16 -15.28 -23.39 7.82
CA ASN A 16 -16.12 -22.45 8.56
C ASN A 16 -16.63 -21.28 7.71
N GLY A 17 -16.46 -21.33 6.38
CA GLY A 17 -16.93 -20.30 5.45
C GLY A 17 -16.06 -19.05 5.38
N ILE A 18 -14.87 -19.05 6.00
CA ILE A 18 -13.91 -17.95 5.93
C ILE A 18 -12.93 -18.25 4.79
N GLU A 19 -13.18 -17.64 3.62
CA GLU A 19 -12.22 -17.68 2.51
C GLU A 19 -11.15 -16.59 2.69
N ALA A 20 -10.02 -16.96 3.29
CA ALA A 20 -8.89 -16.05 3.53
C ALA A 20 -8.41 -15.35 2.25
N SER A 21 -8.40 -16.04 1.11
CA SER A 21 -8.04 -15.45 -0.19
C SER A 21 -8.96 -14.30 -0.60
N SER A 22 -10.27 -14.45 -0.40
CA SER A 22 -11.25 -13.43 -0.75
C SER A 22 -11.12 -12.17 0.14
N LEU A 23 -10.80 -12.38 1.42
CA LEU A 23 -10.52 -11.30 2.38
C LEU A 23 -9.22 -10.55 2.07
N LEU A 24 -8.20 -11.27 1.58
CA LEU A 24 -6.85 -10.75 1.38
C LEU A 24 -6.58 -10.26 -0.04
N SER A 25 -7.43 -10.52 -1.04
CA SER A 25 -7.18 -10.02 -2.41
C SER A 25 -8.40 -9.35 -3.06
N PRO A 26 -8.95 -8.28 -2.49
CA PRO A 26 -10.02 -7.55 -3.13
C PRO A 26 -9.49 -6.80 -4.37
N VAL A 27 -10.02 -7.10 -5.56
CA VAL A 27 -9.66 -6.43 -6.82
C VAL A 27 -9.81 -4.90 -6.67
N ASP A 28 -8.74 -4.16 -6.93
CA ASP A 28 -8.73 -2.69 -6.87
C ASP A 28 -8.45 -2.05 -8.23
N ALA A 29 -9.33 -1.14 -8.64
CA ALA A 29 -9.16 -0.28 -9.80
C ALA A 29 -9.15 1.21 -9.43
N THR A 30 -9.23 1.55 -8.14
CA THR A 30 -9.35 2.95 -7.66
C THR A 30 -8.07 3.73 -7.91
N LEU A 31 -6.90 3.17 -7.57
CA LEU A 31 -5.61 3.82 -7.80
C LEU A 31 -5.36 4.05 -9.29
N GLY A 32 -5.60 3.02 -10.13
CA GLY A 32 -5.48 3.16 -11.59
C GLY A 32 -6.50 4.15 -12.19
N SER A 33 -7.68 4.31 -11.58
CA SER A 33 -8.64 5.34 -11.98
C SER A 33 -8.14 6.74 -11.61
N ILE A 34 -7.52 6.91 -10.45
CA ILE A 34 -6.93 8.18 -10.02
C ILE A 34 -5.79 8.57 -10.93
N GLU A 35 -4.88 7.63 -11.21
CA GLU A 35 -3.74 7.85 -12.11
C GLU A 35 -4.20 8.30 -13.50
N ARG A 36 -5.15 7.57 -14.11
CA ARG A 36 -5.71 7.94 -15.41
C ARG A 36 -6.36 9.32 -15.39
N ASN A 37 -7.12 9.64 -14.35
CA ASN A 37 -7.75 10.96 -14.24
C ASN A 37 -6.71 12.07 -14.10
N LEU A 38 -5.61 11.82 -13.39
CA LEU A 38 -4.50 12.77 -13.27
C LEU A 38 -3.78 12.97 -14.61
N GLN A 39 -3.56 11.89 -15.37
CA GLN A 39 -2.99 11.96 -16.72
C GLN A 39 -3.89 12.75 -17.68
N LEU A 40 -5.21 12.53 -17.63
CA LEU A 40 -6.17 13.30 -18.42
C LEU A 40 -6.19 14.78 -18.01
N ALA A 41 -6.16 15.07 -16.71
CA ALA A 41 -6.09 16.43 -16.20
C ALA A 41 -4.79 17.13 -16.64
N ALA A 42 -3.65 16.43 -16.65
CA ALA A 42 -2.39 16.95 -17.14
C ALA A 42 -2.40 17.19 -18.66
N ALA A 43 -2.97 16.28 -19.44
CA ALA A 43 -3.05 16.39 -20.89
C ALA A 43 -3.96 17.56 -21.34
N LEU A 44 -5.07 17.79 -20.64
CA LEU A 44 -6.00 18.87 -20.95
C LEU A 44 -5.59 20.20 -20.30
N GLY A 45 -5.16 20.14 -19.04
CA GLY A 45 -4.79 21.31 -18.24
C GLY A 45 -3.41 21.86 -18.56
N GLY A 46 -2.46 21.02 -18.98
CA GLY A 46 -1.09 21.42 -19.31
C GLY A 46 -1.01 22.48 -20.42
N PRO A 47 -1.66 22.28 -21.59
CA PRO A 47 -1.71 23.28 -22.66
C PRO A 47 -2.43 24.56 -22.26
N ALA A 48 -3.51 24.47 -21.46
CA ALA A 48 -4.22 25.63 -20.94
C ALA A 48 -3.35 26.43 -19.96
N ALA A 49 -2.68 25.74 -19.03
CA ALA A 49 -1.75 26.34 -18.07
C ALA A 49 -0.56 26.98 -18.76
N TRP A 50 -0.01 26.35 -19.80
CA TRP A 50 1.00 26.98 -20.68
C TRP A 50 0.48 28.33 -21.15
N ASN A 51 -0.68 28.34 -21.82
CA ASN A 51 -1.20 29.54 -22.47
C ASN A 51 -1.43 30.68 -21.48
N VAL A 52 -1.99 30.37 -20.31
CA VAL A 52 -2.27 31.35 -19.25
C VAL A 52 -1.00 31.87 -18.56
N LEU A 53 -0.02 31.00 -18.33
CA LEU A 53 1.23 31.35 -17.64
C LEU A 53 2.26 32.02 -18.58
N GLY A 54 1.98 32.05 -19.89
CA GLY A 54 2.80 32.75 -20.87
C GLY A 54 4.20 32.14 -21.07
N PHE A 55 4.37 30.84 -20.81
CA PHE A 55 5.66 30.19 -20.99
C PHE A 55 6.10 30.16 -22.46
N SER A 56 7.39 30.39 -22.69
CA SER A 56 7.98 30.27 -24.03
C SER A 56 8.10 28.79 -24.46
N PRO A 57 8.10 28.49 -25.77
CA PRO A 57 8.31 27.13 -26.27
C PRO A 57 9.58 26.45 -25.75
N GLN A 58 10.68 27.20 -25.59
CA GLN A 58 11.92 26.67 -25.06
C GLN A 58 11.79 26.29 -23.57
N GLN A 59 11.14 27.12 -22.75
CA GLN A 59 10.94 26.82 -21.33
C GLN A 59 10.12 25.54 -21.12
N VAL A 60 9.09 25.34 -21.94
CA VAL A 60 8.27 24.15 -21.81
C VAL A 60 9.00 22.90 -22.29
N LEU A 61 9.82 23.01 -23.33
CA LEU A 61 10.71 21.93 -23.73
C LEU A 61 11.63 21.50 -22.57
N TYR A 62 12.29 22.45 -21.90
CA TYR A 62 13.15 22.14 -20.76
C TYR A 62 12.38 21.54 -19.58
N PHE A 63 11.16 22.02 -19.34
CA PHE A 63 10.29 21.46 -18.31
C PHE A 63 9.93 20.00 -18.61
N PHE A 64 9.48 19.70 -19.82
CA PHE A 64 9.17 18.32 -20.22
C PHE A 64 10.41 17.42 -20.18
N LEU A 65 11.57 17.92 -20.61
CA LEU A 65 12.82 17.16 -20.56
C LEU A 65 13.22 16.86 -19.11
N GLY A 66 13.05 17.82 -18.21
CA GLY A 66 13.24 17.64 -16.77
C GLY A 66 12.28 16.60 -16.18
N LEU A 67 10.99 16.66 -16.52
CA LEU A 67 10.01 15.66 -16.07
C LEU A 67 10.32 14.27 -16.61
N LEU A 68 10.68 14.13 -17.89
CA LEU A 68 11.09 12.85 -18.49
C LEU A 68 12.33 12.29 -17.81
N PHE A 69 13.31 13.16 -17.51
CA PHE A 69 14.49 12.75 -16.77
C PHE A 69 14.14 12.23 -15.38
N LEU A 70 13.34 12.96 -14.60
CA LEU A 70 12.90 12.53 -13.27
C LEU A 70 12.10 11.22 -13.33
N TRP A 71 11.19 11.09 -14.30
CA TRP A 71 10.44 9.85 -14.53
C TRP A 71 11.36 8.68 -14.82
N THR A 72 12.36 8.88 -15.69
CA THR A 72 13.31 7.83 -16.07
C THR A 72 14.20 7.46 -14.89
N LEU A 73 14.66 8.45 -14.11
CA LEU A 73 15.42 8.20 -12.89
C LEU A 73 14.63 7.37 -11.89
N ASP A 74 13.35 7.69 -11.66
CA ASP A 74 12.49 6.94 -10.75
C ASP A 74 12.27 5.50 -11.24
N SER A 75 11.98 5.34 -12.54
CA SER A 75 11.76 4.02 -13.15
C SER A 75 13.00 3.12 -13.06
N VAL A 76 14.19 3.68 -13.28
CA VAL A 76 15.45 2.90 -13.33
C VAL A 76 16.06 2.70 -11.95
N SER A 77 15.99 3.70 -11.08
CA SER A 77 16.69 3.68 -9.78
C SER A 77 15.82 3.15 -8.65
N PHE A 78 14.50 3.35 -8.76
CA PHE A 78 13.54 3.07 -7.69
C PHE A 78 12.36 2.22 -8.16
N ASP A 79 12.41 1.62 -9.36
CA ASP A 79 11.33 0.79 -9.93
C ASP A 79 9.97 1.50 -9.96
N GLY A 80 9.97 2.83 -10.10
CA GLY A 80 8.76 3.66 -10.11
C GLY A 80 8.17 3.99 -8.73
N GLY A 81 8.95 3.79 -7.66
CA GLY A 81 8.42 3.90 -6.31
C GLY A 81 8.16 5.30 -5.79
N VAL A 82 8.84 6.32 -6.30
CA VAL A 82 8.49 7.70 -5.99
C VAL A 82 7.13 8.02 -6.61
N GLY A 83 6.91 7.62 -7.86
CA GLY A 83 5.60 7.73 -8.53
C GLY A 83 4.49 7.00 -7.77
N SER A 84 4.74 5.74 -7.38
CA SER A 84 3.81 4.93 -6.58
C SER A 84 3.46 5.58 -5.24
N LEU A 85 4.45 6.12 -4.52
CA LEU A 85 4.25 6.82 -3.25
C LEU A 85 3.40 8.09 -3.40
N VAL A 86 3.64 8.86 -4.45
CA VAL A 86 2.83 10.05 -4.76
C VAL A 86 1.39 9.66 -5.08
N LEU A 87 1.20 8.64 -5.91
CA LEU A 87 -0.13 8.13 -6.28
C LEU A 87 -0.88 7.59 -5.06
N ASP A 88 -0.24 6.79 -4.21
CA ASP A 88 -0.82 6.27 -2.97
C ASP A 88 -1.19 7.40 -2.01
N THR A 89 -0.32 8.40 -1.85
CA THR A 89 -0.60 9.58 -1.01
C THR A 89 -1.81 10.36 -1.52
N ILE A 90 -1.93 10.56 -2.84
CA ILE A 90 -3.10 11.19 -3.46
C ILE A 90 -4.33 10.33 -3.25
N GLY A 91 -4.24 9.01 -3.47
CA GLY A 91 -5.34 8.07 -3.26
C GLY A 91 -5.89 8.14 -1.84
N HIS A 92 -5.01 8.12 -0.85
CA HIS A 92 -5.38 8.24 0.56
C HIS A 92 -6.04 9.58 0.90
N LYS A 93 -5.61 10.70 0.29
CA LYS A 93 -6.18 12.02 0.55
C LYS A 93 -7.51 12.27 -0.15
N PHE A 94 -7.69 11.75 -1.36
CA PHE A 94 -8.84 12.09 -2.21
C PHE A 94 -9.91 10.98 -2.27
N SER A 95 -9.58 9.75 -1.89
CA SER A 95 -10.48 8.61 -1.98
C SER A 95 -10.63 7.91 -0.64
N GLN A 96 -11.71 8.23 0.08
CA GLN A 96 -12.08 7.50 1.31
C GLN A 96 -12.32 6.01 1.04
N LYS A 97 -12.82 5.67 -0.16
CA LYS A 97 -13.02 4.28 -0.59
C LYS A 97 -11.70 3.51 -0.65
N TYR A 98 -10.65 4.14 -1.17
CA TYR A 98 -9.32 3.54 -1.25
C TYR A 98 -8.73 3.36 0.15
N HIS A 99 -8.77 4.41 0.99
CA HIS A 99 -8.29 4.33 2.37
C HIS A 99 -8.99 3.22 3.16
N ASN A 100 -10.32 3.17 3.14
CA ASN A 100 -11.08 2.15 3.88
C ASN A 100 -10.76 0.73 3.38
N ARG A 101 -10.50 0.55 2.09
CA ARG A 101 -10.10 -0.75 1.53
C ARG A 101 -8.74 -1.17 2.08
N VAL A 102 -7.73 -0.31 2.03
CA VAL A 102 -6.39 -0.64 2.52
C VAL A 102 -6.46 -1.01 4.00
N VAL A 103 -7.19 -0.24 4.80
CA VAL A 103 -7.44 -0.56 6.22
C VAL A 103 -8.09 -1.94 6.39
N GLN A 104 -9.12 -2.27 5.59
CA GLN A 104 -9.78 -3.57 5.66
C GLN A 104 -8.88 -4.72 5.22
N HIS A 105 -8.03 -4.51 4.21
CA HIS A 105 -7.08 -5.50 3.70
C HIS A 105 -6.01 -5.82 4.76
N GLU A 106 -5.39 -4.80 5.36
CA GLU A 106 -4.41 -5.00 6.44
C GLU A 106 -5.05 -5.58 7.72
N ALA A 107 -6.29 -5.17 8.04
CA ALA A 107 -7.05 -5.78 9.14
C ALA A 107 -7.39 -7.25 8.87
N GLY A 108 -7.60 -7.62 7.60
CA GLY A 108 -7.75 -9.01 7.17
C GLY A 108 -6.49 -9.82 7.44
N HIS A 109 -5.32 -9.29 7.08
CA HIS A 109 -4.03 -9.91 7.39
C HIS A 109 -3.84 -10.10 8.90
N PHE A 110 -4.18 -9.10 9.70
CA PHE A 110 -4.16 -9.18 11.16
C PHE A 110 -5.10 -10.28 11.70
N LEU A 111 -6.33 -10.33 11.21
CA LEU A 111 -7.33 -11.30 11.67
C LEU A 111 -6.91 -12.74 11.35
N ILE A 112 -6.47 -12.99 10.11
CA ILE A 112 -6.03 -14.34 9.70
C ILE A 112 -4.80 -14.77 10.47
N ALA A 113 -3.81 -13.88 10.63
CA ALA A 113 -2.62 -14.18 11.43
C ALA A 113 -2.98 -14.52 12.89
N TYR A 114 -3.87 -13.75 13.50
CA TYR A 114 -4.37 -14.03 14.84
C TYR A 114 -5.05 -15.41 14.95
N LEU A 115 -5.90 -15.78 13.99
CA LEU A 115 -6.58 -17.08 13.95
C LEU A 115 -5.61 -18.25 13.72
N MET A 116 -4.49 -18.00 13.03
CA MET A 116 -3.40 -18.96 12.83
C MET A 116 -2.40 -18.99 13.99
N GLY A 117 -2.55 -18.12 14.99
CA GLY A 117 -1.65 -17.99 16.14
C GLY A 117 -0.33 -17.30 15.87
N ILE A 118 -0.23 -16.57 14.75
CA ILE A 118 0.92 -15.74 14.42
C ILE A 118 0.70 -14.36 15.05
N LEU A 119 1.61 -13.93 15.91
CA LEU A 119 1.47 -12.65 16.62
C LEU A 119 1.80 -11.48 15.69
N PRO A 120 0.88 -10.53 15.45
CA PRO A 120 1.17 -9.31 14.70
C PRO A 120 2.09 -8.37 15.50
N LYS A 121 3.11 -7.86 14.84
CA LYS A 121 4.12 -6.93 15.38
C LYS A 121 3.78 -5.47 15.08
N GLY A 122 3.19 -5.21 13.92
CA GLY A 122 2.88 -3.85 13.47
C GLY A 122 2.19 -3.82 12.12
N TYR A 123 1.79 -2.63 11.70
CA TYR A 123 1.20 -2.40 10.38
C TYR A 123 1.54 -1.00 9.86
N THR A 124 1.46 -0.85 8.54
CA THR A 124 1.59 0.40 7.78
C THR A 124 0.39 0.49 6.84
N LEU A 125 -0.30 1.64 6.83
CA LEU A 125 -1.51 1.82 6.01
C LEU A 125 -1.23 2.62 4.74
N THR A 126 -0.07 3.26 4.66
CA THR A 126 0.31 4.08 3.50
C THR A 126 1.77 3.81 3.14
N SER A 127 2.09 3.98 1.87
CA SER A 127 3.46 3.91 1.36
C SER A 127 4.39 4.91 2.03
N LEU A 128 3.87 6.09 2.39
CA LEU A 128 4.62 7.10 3.13
C LEU A 128 4.95 6.66 4.55
N GLU A 129 4.03 5.96 5.22
CA GLU A 129 4.29 5.36 6.53
C GLU A 129 5.31 4.22 6.45
N ALA A 130 5.19 3.36 5.44
CA ALA A 130 6.16 2.29 5.17
C ALA A 130 7.57 2.85 4.93
N LEU A 131 7.68 3.92 4.12
CA LEU A 131 8.96 4.58 3.89
C LEU A 131 9.55 5.18 5.18
N LYS A 132 8.73 5.83 6.01
CA LYS A 132 9.20 6.48 7.24
C LYS A 132 9.58 5.49 8.34
N LYS A 133 8.80 4.42 8.51
CA LYS A 133 9.00 3.44 9.59
C LYS A 133 10.01 2.37 9.21
N GLU A 134 9.99 1.92 7.96
CA GLU A 134 10.70 0.72 7.52
C GLU A 134 11.76 1.01 6.46
N GLY A 135 11.83 2.26 5.94
CA GLY A 135 12.72 2.60 4.83
C GLY A 135 12.32 1.92 3.51
N SER A 136 11.12 1.35 3.47
CA SER A 136 10.65 0.57 2.34
C SER A 136 9.99 1.48 1.30
N LEU A 137 10.49 1.39 0.08
CA LEU A 137 9.99 2.08 -1.10
C LEU A 137 9.41 1.01 -2.04
N ASN A 138 8.37 1.34 -2.81
CA ASN A 138 7.54 0.37 -3.57
C ASN A 138 6.56 -0.49 -2.77
N VAL A 139 6.34 -0.19 -1.50
CA VAL A 139 5.30 -0.86 -0.69
C VAL A 139 4.12 0.07 -0.50
N GLN A 140 2.92 -0.41 -0.82
CA GLN A 140 1.67 0.36 -0.72
C GLN A 140 1.16 0.42 0.73
N ALA A 141 1.21 -0.72 1.41
CA ALA A 141 0.86 -0.95 2.81
C ALA A 141 1.43 -2.32 3.23
N GLY A 142 1.37 -2.65 4.51
CA GLY A 142 1.72 -3.99 4.94
C GLY A 142 1.60 -4.23 6.44
N THR A 143 1.47 -5.51 6.80
CA THR A 143 1.51 -6.00 8.17
C THR A 143 2.82 -6.74 8.46
N ALA A 144 3.42 -6.45 9.62
CA ALA A 144 4.59 -7.17 10.13
C ALA A 144 4.16 -8.17 11.21
N PHE A 145 4.77 -9.36 11.18
CA PHE A 145 4.51 -10.43 12.14
C PHE A 145 5.77 -10.77 12.93
N VAL A 146 5.56 -11.39 14.08
CA VAL A 146 6.64 -11.93 14.90
C VAL A 146 6.98 -13.34 14.41
N ASP A 147 8.27 -13.67 14.43
CA ASP A 147 8.76 -14.95 13.92
C ASP A 147 8.32 -16.13 14.80
N PHE A 148 8.31 -17.32 14.21
CA PHE A 148 7.91 -18.55 14.89
C PHE A 148 8.85 -18.87 16.06
N GLU A 149 10.15 -18.57 15.97
CA GLU A 149 11.08 -18.80 17.09
C GLU A 149 10.68 -18.01 18.34
N PHE A 150 10.23 -16.76 18.17
CA PHE A 150 9.77 -15.95 19.31
C PHE A 150 8.44 -16.46 19.86
N VAL A 151 7.53 -16.92 18.99
CA VAL A 151 6.26 -17.52 19.42
C VAL A 151 6.52 -18.80 20.23
N GLU A 152 7.47 -19.63 19.82
CA GLU A 152 7.91 -20.80 20.58
C GLU A 152 8.53 -20.41 21.92
N GLU A 153 9.41 -19.40 21.97
CA GLU A 153 10.03 -18.92 23.21
C GLU A 153 8.98 -18.46 24.24
N VAL A 154 8.03 -17.61 23.83
CA VAL A 154 6.96 -17.14 24.73
C VAL A 154 6.06 -18.28 25.18
N SER A 155 5.78 -19.26 24.31
CA SER A 155 4.97 -20.43 24.66
C SER A 155 5.69 -21.29 25.72
N LEU A 156 7.00 -21.46 25.60
CA LEU A 156 7.84 -22.20 26.53
C LEU A 156 7.92 -21.50 27.90
N PHE A 157 7.99 -20.17 27.93
CA PHE A 157 7.90 -19.37 29.16
C PHE A 157 6.53 -19.44 29.85
N SER A 158 5.44 -19.66 29.12
CA SER A 158 4.10 -19.78 29.72
C SER A 158 3.84 -21.13 30.41
N LEU A 159 4.72 -22.11 30.17
CA LEU A 159 4.68 -23.48 30.72
C LEU A 159 5.55 -23.68 31.97
N ILE A 160 6.27 -22.64 32.41
CA ILE A 160 7.08 -22.60 33.65
C ILE A 160 6.34 -21.73 34.68
#